data_AF-A0A7Z9XL92-F1
#
_entry.id   AF-A0A7Z9XL92-F1
#
_cell.length_a   1.000
_cell.length_b   1.000
_cell.length_c   1.000
_cell.angle_alpha   90.00
_cell.angle_beta   90.00
_cell.angle_gamma   90.00
#
_symmetry.space_group_name_H-M   'P 1'
#
loop_
_entity.id
_entity.type
_entity.pdbx_description
1 polymer ?
#
loop_
_entity_poly.entity_id
_entity_poly.type
_entity_poly.pdbx_seq_one_letter_code
_entity_poly.pdbx_strand_id
1 'polypeptide(L)'
;MTDDAYTRTLREIFAHVDYSRTRQHPYNAETYNLDRMWALMTLLGDPQDAFPSIHIAGSKGKGSTSAMVASILQAAGWRTGLYTSPHLHTFRERLRIDGAFIPREKLIALWEELKPVIAHLPRTTTFEIITALAFMHFARSAVDWAVIEVGLGGRLDATNVITP
;
A
#
# COMPACT_ATOMS: atom_id res chain seq x y z
N MET A 1 -16.50 -18.69 8.31
CA MET A 1 -16.63 -17.39 9.01
C MET A 1 -15.58 -16.38 8.53
N THR A 2 -14.30 -16.73 8.47
CA THR A 2 -13.24 -15.80 8.02
C THR A 2 -13.33 -15.39 6.54
N ASP A 3 -13.80 -16.27 5.66
CA ASP A 3 -13.90 -15.99 4.22
C ASP A 3 -14.92 -14.89 3.89
N ASP A 4 -16.04 -14.87 4.65
CA ASP A 4 -17.07 -13.85 4.54
C ASP A 4 -16.58 -12.49 5.10
N ALA A 5 -15.91 -12.51 6.26
CA ALA A 5 -15.31 -11.31 6.84
C ALA A 5 -14.23 -10.67 5.94
N TYR A 6 -13.38 -11.50 5.32
CA TYR A 6 -12.37 -11.04 4.37
C TYR A 6 -13.01 -10.42 3.12
N THR A 7 -14.03 -11.06 2.55
CA THR A 7 -14.72 -10.54 1.37
C THR A 7 -15.42 -9.22 1.68
N ARG A 8 -16.07 -9.10 2.84
CA ARG A 8 -16.66 -7.84 3.32
C ARG A 8 -15.59 -6.75 3.49
N THR A 9 -14.46 -7.07 4.10
CA THR A 9 -13.31 -6.14 4.26
C THR A 9 -12.87 -5.58 2.90
N LEU A 10 -12.69 -6.45 1.89
CA LEU A 10 -12.34 -5.99 0.56
C LEU A 10 -13.42 -5.09 -0.06
N ARG A 11 -14.71 -5.43 0.08
CA ARG A 11 -15.79 -4.57 -0.42
C ARG A 11 -15.77 -3.19 0.23
N GLU A 12 -15.50 -3.10 1.53
CA GLU A 12 -15.39 -1.83 2.23
C GLU A 12 -14.19 -1.01 1.75
N ILE A 13 -13.01 -1.63 1.60
CA ILE A 13 -11.83 -0.96 1.03
C ILE A 13 -12.14 -0.42 -0.37
N PHE A 14 -12.70 -1.24 -1.25
CA PHE A 14 -12.98 -0.86 -2.64
C PHE A 14 -14.21 0.04 -2.84
N ALA A 15 -15.01 0.27 -1.79
CA ALA A 15 -16.11 1.24 -1.83
C ALA A 15 -15.61 2.70 -1.72
N HIS A 16 -14.34 2.90 -1.33
CA HIS A 16 -13.73 4.22 -1.26
C HIS A 16 -13.40 4.75 -2.65
N VAL A 17 -13.24 6.07 -2.75
CA VAL A 17 -13.04 6.77 -4.02
C VAL A 17 -11.86 6.15 -4.79
N ASP A 18 -12.15 5.69 -6.00
CA ASP A 18 -11.17 5.16 -6.94
C ASP A 18 -11.10 6.06 -8.17
N TYR A 19 -10.20 7.04 -8.11
CA TYR A 19 -9.95 7.97 -9.21
C TYR A 19 -9.42 7.28 -10.48
N SER A 20 -8.88 6.05 -10.38
CA SER A 20 -8.46 5.30 -11.57
C SER A 20 -9.64 4.77 -12.38
N ARG A 21 -10.84 4.72 -11.78
CA ARG A 21 -12.08 4.21 -12.40
C ARG A 21 -13.08 5.30 -12.76
N THR A 22 -12.90 6.53 -12.26
CA THR A 22 -13.77 7.66 -12.57
C THR A 22 -13.17 8.50 -13.71
N ARG A 23 -13.78 8.43 -14.90
CA ARG A 23 -13.33 9.11 -16.14
C ARG A 23 -13.40 10.64 -16.12
N GLN A 24 -13.89 11.26 -15.03
CA GLN A 24 -14.17 12.70 -14.99
C GLN A 24 -13.80 13.30 -13.64
N HIS A 25 -12.53 13.70 -13.47
CA HIS A 25 -12.19 14.79 -12.57
C HIS A 25 -11.13 15.67 -13.23
N PRO A 26 -11.26 17.00 -13.18
CA PRO A 26 -10.22 17.89 -13.66
C PRO A 26 -8.95 17.63 -12.83
N TYR A 27 -7.82 17.43 -13.50
CA TYR A 27 -6.48 17.41 -12.89
C TYR A 27 -6.23 18.76 -12.22
N ASN A 28 -6.70 18.95 -10.98
CA ASN A 28 -6.50 20.16 -10.21
C ASN A 28 -5.65 19.87 -8.95
N ALA A 29 -4.87 20.86 -8.55
CA ALA A 29 -3.91 20.75 -7.45
C ALA A 29 -4.55 20.43 -6.09
N GLU A 30 -5.83 20.76 -5.91
CA GLU A 30 -6.59 20.46 -4.68
C GLU A 30 -6.90 18.98 -4.51
N THR A 31 -7.02 18.22 -5.60
CA THR A 31 -7.38 16.80 -5.56
C THR A 31 -6.17 15.89 -5.73
N TYR A 32 -5.13 16.37 -6.42
CA TYR A 32 -3.94 15.62 -6.77
C TYR A 32 -2.71 16.16 -6.00
N ASN A 33 -2.66 15.90 -4.70
CA ASN A 33 -1.52 16.20 -3.81
C ASN A 33 -1.30 15.07 -2.80
N LEU A 34 -0.21 15.15 -2.04
CA LEU A 34 0.14 14.17 -1.01
C LEU A 34 -0.32 14.58 0.40
N ASP A 35 -0.95 15.73 0.58
CA ASP A 35 -1.25 16.29 1.90
C ASP A 35 -2.13 15.34 2.72
N ARG A 36 -3.10 14.70 2.07
CA ARG A 36 -3.97 13.69 2.70
C ARG A 36 -3.21 12.42 3.06
N MET A 37 -2.29 11.97 2.21
CA MET A 37 -1.48 10.79 2.47
C MET A 37 -0.50 11.06 3.62
N TRP A 38 0.14 12.23 3.65
CA TRP A 38 0.98 12.67 4.77
C TRP A 38 0.19 12.75 6.08
N ALA A 39 -0.99 13.38 6.07
CA ALA A 39 -1.85 13.44 7.25
C ALA A 39 -2.24 12.03 7.75
N LEU A 40 -2.53 11.11 6.83
CA LEU A 40 -2.82 9.72 7.18
C LEU A 40 -1.62 9.02 7.82
N MET A 41 -0.41 9.21 7.28
CA MET A 41 0.81 8.63 7.85
C MET A 41 1.08 9.15 9.26
N THR A 42 0.98 10.47 9.47
CA THR A 42 1.17 11.08 10.79
C THR A 42 0.15 10.53 11.81
N LEU A 43 -1.12 10.37 11.43
CA LEU A 43 -2.13 9.78 12.32
C LEU A 43 -1.86 8.31 12.67
N LEU A 44 -1.14 7.59 11.80
CA LEU A 44 -0.74 6.20 12.02
C LEU A 44 0.60 6.06 12.75
N GLY A 45 1.23 7.18 13.12
CA GLY A 45 2.54 7.19 13.78
C GLY A 45 3.70 6.89 12.82
N ASP A 46 3.58 7.35 11.58
CA ASP A 46 4.62 7.30 10.55
C ASP A 46 5.19 5.89 10.29
N PRO A 47 4.34 4.88 10.02
CA PRO A 47 4.80 3.50 9.83
C PRO A 47 5.73 3.33 8.62
N GLN A 48 5.67 4.25 7.65
CA GLN A 48 6.53 4.26 6.47
C GLN A 48 8.00 4.55 6.80
N ASP A 49 8.29 5.15 7.95
CA ASP A 49 9.65 5.50 8.39
C ASP A 49 10.28 4.40 9.27
N ALA A 50 9.54 3.32 9.53
CA ALA A 50 9.99 2.21 10.39
C ALA A 50 10.91 1.20 9.68
N PHE A 51 11.14 1.36 8.38
CA PHE A 51 11.98 0.48 7.56
C PHE A 51 12.64 1.25 6.42
N PRO A 52 13.85 0.86 5.98
CA PRO A 52 14.42 1.40 4.75
C PRO A 52 13.66 0.85 3.53
N SER A 53 13.62 1.63 2.45
CA SER A 53 12.78 1.31 1.30
C SER A 53 13.52 1.44 -0.04
N ILE A 54 13.10 0.66 -1.02
CA ILE A 54 13.53 0.79 -2.42
C ILE A 54 12.29 1.15 -3.24
N HIS A 55 12.29 2.34 -3.84
CA HIS A 55 11.14 2.88 -4.54
C HIS A 55 11.27 2.75 -6.06
N ILE A 56 10.32 2.05 -6.69
CA ILE A 56 10.41 1.69 -8.11
C ILE A 56 9.28 2.36 -8.89
N ALA A 57 9.63 3.41 -9.63
CA ALA A 57 8.78 4.10 -10.60
C ALA A 57 9.07 3.65 -12.04
N GLY A 58 8.15 3.94 -12.96
CA GLY A 58 8.33 3.67 -14.39
C GLY A 58 7.08 3.24 -15.15
N SER A 59 7.11 3.38 -16.48
CA SER A 59 5.96 3.06 -17.34
C SER A 59 5.76 1.56 -17.55
N LYS A 60 6.83 0.77 -17.53
CA LYS A 60 6.84 -0.69 -17.74
C LYS A 60 7.91 -1.33 -16.86
N GLY A 61 7.74 -2.61 -16.55
CA GLY A 61 8.74 -3.39 -15.81
C GLY A 61 8.73 -3.22 -14.28
N LYS A 62 8.04 -2.21 -13.72
CA LYS A 62 8.00 -1.94 -12.26
C LYS A 62 7.76 -3.19 -11.41
N GLY A 63 6.66 -3.89 -11.62
CA GLY A 63 6.35 -5.12 -10.87
C GLY A 63 7.41 -6.21 -11.02
N SER A 64 7.96 -6.41 -12.24
CA SER A 64 9.04 -7.38 -12.48
C SER A 64 10.33 -6.99 -11.76
N THR A 65 10.76 -5.74 -11.88
CA THR A 65 11.93 -5.20 -11.18
C THR A 65 11.74 -5.29 -9.66
N SER A 66 10.57 -4.95 -9.15
CA SER A 66 10.25 -5.01 -7.71
C SER A 66 10.33 -6.45 -7.18
N ALA A 67 9.79 -7.42 -7.94
CA ALA A 67 9.90 -8.83 -7.59
C ALA A 67 11.35 -9.35 -7.63
N MET A 68 12.15 -8.93 -8.62
CA MET A 68 13.57 -9.30 -8.71
C MET A 68 14.37 -8.74 -7.53
N VAL A 69 14.20 -7.45 -7.21
CA VAL A 69 14.87 -6.82 -6.06
C VAL A 69 14.48 -7.50 -4.75
N ALA A 70 13.20 -7.75 -4.54
CA ALA A 70 12.74 -8.43 -3.33
C ALA A 70 13.32 -9.86 -3.21
N SER A 71 13.41 -10.60 -4.32
CA SER A 71 14.03 -11.93 -4.35
C SER A 71 15.52 -11.88 -4.00
N ILE A 72 16.26 -10.89 -4.50
CA ILE A 72 17.68 -10.71 -4.18
C ILE A 72 17.88 -10.42 -2.69
N LEU A 73 17.07 -9.52 -2.11
CA LEU A 73 17.14 -9.20 -0.68
C LEU A 73 16.82 -10.42 0.20
N GLN A 74 15.80 -11.18 -0.15
CA GLN A 74 15.43 -12.43 0.55
C GLN A 74 16.55 -13.47 0.46
N ALA A 75 17.16 -13.65 -0.73
CA ALA A 75 18.28 -14.57 -0.92
C ALA A 75 19.53 -14.13 -0.13
N ALA A 76 19.68 -12.84 0.14
CA ALA A 76 20.72 -12.28 0.99
C ALA A 76 20.42 -12.40 2.51
N GLY A 77 19.26 -12.97 2.89
CA GLY A 77 18.88 -13.22 4.27
C GLY A 77 18.10 -12.08 4.95
N TRP A 78 17.69 -11.05 4.20
CA TRP A 78 16.90 -9.94 4.73
C TRP A 78 15.41 -10.25 4.73
N ARG A 79 14.74 -9.94 5.84
CA ARG A 79 13.29 -9.97 5.93
C ARG A 79 12.71 -8.86 5.05
N THR A 80 12.01 -9.23 4.00
CA THR A 80 11.71 -8.30 2.90
C THR A 80 10.21 -8.15 2.68
N GLY A 81 9.72 -6.91 2.78
CA GLY A 81 8.39 -6.50 2.34
C GLY A 81 8.36 -6.21 0.83
N LEU A 82 7.29 -6.58 0.15
CA LEU A 82 7.04 -6.24 -1.25
C LEU A 82 5.63 -5.69 -1.41
N TYR A 83 5.51 -4.44 -1.87
CA TYR A 83 4.26 -3.80 -2.25
C TYR A 83 4.18 -3.62 -3.77
N THR A 84 3.18 -4.24 -4.41
CA THR A 84 2.94 -4.16 -5.86
C THR A 84 1.49 -3.84 -6.23
N SER A 85 1.29 -3.34 -7.46
CA SER A 85 -0.04 -3.06 -7.99
C SER A 85 -0.13 -3.07 -9.53
N PRO A 86 -1.29 -3.44 -10.11
CA PRO A 86 -2.45 -4.09 -9.49
C PRO A 86 -2.17 -5.57 -9.16
N HIS A 87 -3.18 -6.29 -8.63
CA HIS A 87 -3.14 -7.76 -8.50
C HIS A 87 -3.86 -8.44 -9.65
N LEU A 88 -3.59 -9.73 -9.86
CA LEU A 88 -4.21 -10.54 -10.91
C LEU A 88 -5.35 -11.43 -10.40
N HIS A 89 -5.12 -12.22 -9.35
CA HIS A 89 -6.10 -13.19 -8.84
C HIS A 89 -6.60 -12.86 -7.44
N THR A 90 -5.74 -12.34 -6.57
CA THR A 90 -6.10 -12.01 -5.20
C THR A 90 -5.47 -10.71 -4.73
N PHE A 91 -6.22 -9.89 -4.00
CA PHE A 91 -5.73 -8.66 -3.36
C PHE A 91 -4.41 -8.88 -2.60
N ARG A 92 -4.26 -10.05 -1.98
CA ARG A 92 -3.10 -10.40 -1.14
C ARG A 92 -1.80 -10.45 -1.94
N GLU A 93 -1.85 -10.57 -3.26
CA GLU A 93 -0.66 -10.49 -4.11
C GLU A 93 0.06 -9.14 -3.97
N ARG A 94 -0.69 -8.08 -3.64
CA ARG A 94 -0.16 -6.72 -3.48
C ARG A 94 0.78 -6.61 -2.30
N LEU A 95 0.60 -7.41 -1.25
CA LEU A 95 1.30 -7.25 0.03
C LEU A 95 1.95 -8.57 0.42
N ARG A 96 3.28 -8.62 0.33
CA ARG A 96 4.04 -9.83 0.65
C ARG A 96 5.16 -9.56 1.64
N ILE A 97 5.46 -10.56 2.46
CA ILE A 97 6.64 -10.61 3.32
C ILE A 97 7.32 -11.94 3.04
N ASP A 98 8.61 -11.90 2.68
CA ASP A 98 9.41 -13.08 2.36
C ASP A 98 8.71 -13.97 1.30
N GLY A 99 8.11 -13.33 0.30
CA GLY A 99 7.36 -13.97 -0.79
C GLY A 99 5.96 -14.45 -0.42
N ALA A 100 5.61 -14.53 0.87
CA ALA A 100 4.31 -14.98 1.34
C ALA A 100 3.27 -13.86 1.33
N PHE A 101 2.06 -14.17 0.86
CA PHE A 101 0.92 -13.25 0.85
C PHE A 101 0.46 -12.90 2.26
N ILE A 102 0.11 -11.63 2.50
CA ILE A 102 -0.52 -11.18 3.76
C ILE A 102 -1.65 -12.15 4.18
N PRO A 103 -1.69 -12.66 5.43
CA PRO A 103 -2.81 -13.47 5.91
C PRO A 103 -4.12 -12.69 5.89
N ARG A 104 -5.25 -13.38 5.64
CA ARG A 104 -6.56 -12.72 5.54
C ARG A 104 -6.95 -12.05 6.85
N GLU A 105 -6.70 -12.73 7.95
CA GLU A 105 -6.94 -12.29 9.32
C GLU A 105 -6.12 -11.04 9.64
N LYS A 106 -4.87 -10.99 9.15
CA LYS A 106 -4.00 -9.83 9.32
C LYS A 106 -4.52 -8.63 8.54
N LEU A 107 -4.99 -8.83 7.30
CA LEU A 107 -5.60 -7.75 6.52
C LEU A 107 -6.86 -7.21 7.21
N ILE A 108 -7.74 -8.10 7.70
CA ILE A 108 -8.95 -7.71 8.44
C ILE A 108 -8.56 -6.88 9.67
N ALA A 109 -7.62 -7.35 10.47
CA ALA A 109 -7.18 -6.64 11.67
C ALA A 109 -6.60 -5.25 11.36
N LEU A 110 -5.77 -5.14 10.31
CA LEU A 110 -5.23 -3.85 9.86
C LEU A 110 -6.34 -2.91 9.36
N TRP A 111 -7.33 -3.44 8.64
CA TRP A 111 -8.46 -2.65 8.16
C TRP A 111 -9.31 -2.11 9.31
N GLU A 112 -9.66 -2.95 10.29
CA GLU A 112 -10.48 -2.52 11.44
C GLU A 112 -9.80 -1.42 12.26
N GLU A 113 -8.46 -1.39 12.29
CA GLU A 113 -7.70 -0.31 12.92
C GLU A 113 -7.61 0.95 12.05
N LEU A 114 -7.43 0.79 10.74
CA LEU A 114 -7.31 1.92 9.82
C LEU A 114 -8.65 2.65 9.63
N LYS A 115 -9.76 1.91 9.66
CA LYS A 115 -11.13 2.41 9.41
C LYS A 115 -11.52 3.63 10.27
N PRO A 116 -11.35 3.63 11.61
CA PRO A 116 -11.62 4.81 12.42
C PRO A 116 -10.66 5.98 12.14
N VAL A 117 -9.42 5.71 11.70
CA VAL A 117 -8.45 6.76 11.35
C VAL A 117 -8.89 7.51 10.09
N ILE A 118 -9.21 6.78 9.02
CA ILE A 118 -9.64 7.39 7.75
C ILE A 118 -11.01 8.07 7.84
N ALA A 119 -11.83 7.77 8.86
CA ALA A 119 -13.06 8.50 9.13
C ALA A 119 -12.82 10.00 9.44
N HIS A 120 -11.61 10.34 9.94
CA HIS A 120 -11.19 11.73 10.16
C HIS A 120 -10.59 12.38 8.90
N LEU A 121 -10.36 11.61 7.83
CA LEU A 121 -9.77 12.04 6.57
C LEU A 121 -10.72 11.71 5.40
N PRO A 122 -11.82 12.46 5.25
CA PRO A 122 -12.81 12.17 4.21
C PRO A 122 -12.16 12.24 2.82
N ARG A 123 -12.64 11.37 1.92
CA ARG A 123 -12.12 11.19 0.54
C ARG A 123 -10.74 10.52 0.45
N THR A 124 -10.27 9.87 1.51
CA THR A 124 -9.13 8.93 1.39
C THR A 124 -9.46 7.90 0.31
N THR A 125 -8.56 7.78 -0.65
CA THR A 125 -8.74 6.95 -1.84
C THR A 125 -8.46 5.48 -1.55
N THR A 126 -8.98 4.61 -2.40
CA THR A 126 -8.65 3.18 -2.34
C THR A 126 -7.13 2.94 -2.41
N PHE A 127 -6.40 3.70 -3.22
CA PHE A 127 -4.96 3.51 -3.37
C PHE A 127 -4.17 3.97 -2.13
N GLU A 128 -4.54 5.09 -1.52
CA GLU A 128 -3.95 5.55 -0.25
C GLU A 128 -4.23 4.56 0.89
N ILE A 129 -5.46 4.03 0.96
CA ILE A 129 -5.82 2.99 1.95
C ILE A 129 -4.92 1.77 1.80
N ILE A 130 -4.76 1.25 0.58
CA ILE A 130 -3.92 0.08 0.33
C ILE A 130 -2.45 0.37 0.68
N THR A 131 -1.98 1.57 0.36
CA THR A 131 -0.61 2.00 0.67
C THR A 131 -0.39 2.07 2.18
N ALA A 132 -1.33 2.66 2.94
CA ALA A 132 -1.29 2.70 4.39
C ALA A 132 -1.29 1.29 5.00
N LEU A 133 -2.15 0.38 4.51
CA LEU A 133 -2.18 -1.01 4.95
C LEU A 133 -0.84 -1.73 4.67
N ALA A 134 -0.17 -1.40 3.56
CA ALA A 134 1.16 -1.94 3.25
C ALA A 134 2.19 -1.51 4.29
N PHE A 135 2.29 -0.21 4.56
CA PHE A 135 3.25 0.35 5.50
C PHE A 135 3.00 -0.15 6.92
N MET A 136 1.74 -0.16 7.38
CA MET A 136 1.38 -0.76 8.67
C MET A 136 1.77 -2.24 8.74
N HIS A 137 1.55 -3.01 7.66
CA HIS A 137 1.89 -4.43 7.64
C HIS A 137 3.41 -4.64 7.75
N PHE A 138 4.20 -3.88 6.99
CA PHE A 138 5.66 -3.98 6.97
C PHE A 138 6.29 -3.53 8.28
N ALA A 139 5.89 -2.37 8.81
CA ALA A 139 6.36 -1.85 10.09
C ALA A 139 6.14 -2.87 11.23
N ARG A 140 4.92 -3.40 11.36
CA ARG A 140 4.58 -4.39 12.40
C ARG A 140 5.24 -5.74 12.23
N SER A 141 5.70 -6.01 11.04
CA SER A 141 6.40 -7.25 10.75
C SER A 141 7.91 -7.07 10.86
N ALA A 142 8.39 -5.87 11.21
CA ALA A 142 9.80 -5.52 11.34
C ALA A 142 10.62 -6.02 10.14
N VAL A 143 10.20 -5.62 8.92
CA VAL A 143 10.96 -5.93 7.72
C VAL A 143 12.27 -5.14 7.74
N ASP A 144 13.36 -5.79 7.31
CA ASP A 144 14.67 -5.16 7.16
C ASP A 144 14.69 -4.23 5.94
N TRP A 145 13.92 -4.55 4.91
CA TRP A 145 13.75 -3.75 3.70
C TRP A 145 12.34 -3.86 3.15
N ALA A 146 11.81 -2.78 2.57
CA ALA A 146 10.58 -2.80 1.80
C ALA A 146 10.81 -2.36 0.35
N VAL A 147 10.41 -3.19 -0.61
CA VAL A 147 10.40 -2.84 -2.03
C VAL A 147 9.01 -2.33 -2.41
N ILE A 148 8.93 -1.08 -2.83
CA ILE A 148 7.69 -0.35 -3.04
C ILE A 148 7.54 0.01 -4.52
N GLU A 149 6.57 -0.60 -5.20
CA GLU A 149 6.17 -0.21 -6.56
C GLU A 149 5.26 1.01 -6.51
N VAL A 150 5.60 2.05 -7.27
CA VAL A 150 4.72 3.20 -7.53
C VAL A 150 3.47 2.74 -8.28
N GLY A 151 2.29 3.21 -7.87
CA GLY A 151 1.03 2.94 -8.58
C GLY A 151 0.97 3.64 -9.94
N LEU A 152 1.00 4.98 -9.93
CA LEU A 152 0.93 5.80 -11.13
C LEU A 152 1.86 7.02 -11.05
N GLY A 153 2.68 7.21 -12.08
CA GLY A 153 3.57 8.37 -12.17
C GLY A 153 4.73 8.27 -11.18
N GLY A 154 4.62 8.95 -10.04
CA GLY A 154 5.66 9.00 -9.00
C GLY A 154 5.48 10.20 -8.05
N ARG A 155 5.69 11.42 -8.55
CA ARG A 155 5.74 12.66 -7.72
C ARG A 155 4.57 12.85 -6.76
N LEU A 156 3.36 12.43 -7.16
CA LEU A 156 2.12 12.60 -6.42
C LEU A 156 1.44 11.25 -6.15
N ASP A 157 2.20 10.16 -6.28
CA ASP A 157 1.73 8.82 -5.95
C ASP A 157 1.73 8.62 -4.43
N ALA A 158 0.72 7.95 -3.88
CA ALA A 158 0.61 7.75 -2.44
C ALA A 158 1.84 7.06 -1.82
N THR A 159 2.61 6.30 -2.61
CA THR A 159 3.85 5.69 -2.13
C THR A 159 4.99 6.69 -1.94
N ASN A 160 4.93 7.88 -2.54
CA ASN A 160 5.97 8.91 -2.52
C ASN A 160 5.98 9.74 -1.22
N VAL A 161 5.51 9.15 -0.13
CA VAL A 161 5.69 9.64 1.25
C VAL A 161 6.84 8.94 1.97
N ILE A 162 7.47 7.94 1.33
CA ILE A 162 8.70 7.33 1.82
C ILE A 162 9.92 8.20 1.48
N THR A 163 10.98 8.05 2.28
CA THR A 163 12.31 8.57 1.95
C THR A 163 13.22 7.36 1.62
N PRO A 164 13.34 6.99 0.32
CA PRO A 164 14.05 5.79 -0.11
C PRO A 164 15.57 5.93 -0.07
#